data_AF-A0A969C4Z2-F1
#
_entry.id   AF-A0A969C4Z2-F1
#
_cell.length_a   1.000
_cell.length_b   1.000
_cell.length_c   1.000
_cell.angle_alpha   90.00
_cell.angle_beta   90.00
_cell.angle_gamma   90.00
#
_symmetry.space_group_name_H-M   'P 1'
#
loop_
_entity.id
_entity.type
_entity.pdbx_description
1 polymer ?
#
loop_
_entity_poly.entity_id
_entity_poly.type
_entity_poly.pdbx_seq_one_letter_code
_entity_poly.pdbx_strand_id
1 'polypeptide(L)'
;MFCPKCGNANQQENSYCRNCGTFLPDFNKIAKRETTPEQQITISATFNFLSALISLILTILLHIFYTGKEGTPIIIYVVIGFLTANFFWQAQAYWRTLQLKKHLPKRRIETEVEEKIIDSAFSTDKVLPQADFSNFVPPSVVEDTTKHLKQKIKSS
;
A
#
# COMPACT_ATOMS: atom_id res chain seq x y z
N MET A 1 8.14 16.45 23.35
CA MET A 1 7.51 17.22 22.24
C MET A 1 6.54 18.28 22.78
N PHE A 2 6.11 19.19 21.92
CA PHE A 2 5.11 20.23 22.23
C PHE A 2 3.71 19.78 21.79
N CYS A 3 2.68 20.18 22.55
CA CYS A 3 1.29 19.93 22.17
C CYS A 3 0.83 20.93 21.09
N PRO A 4 0.32 20.48 19.92
CA PRO A 4 -0.11 21.38 18.85
C PRO A 4 -1.37 22.20 19.22
N LYS A 5 -2.17 21.73 20.17
CA LYS A 5 -3.42 22.40 20.56
C LYS A 5 -3.22 23.49 21.61
N CYS A 6 -2.28 23.31 22.53
CA CYS A 6 -2.12 24.23 23.68
C CYS A 6 -0.68 24.70 23.92
N GLY A 7 0.29 24.33 23.07
CA GLY A 7 1.68 24.78 23.15
C GLY A 7 2.49 24.26 24.34
N ASN A 8 1.93 23.38 25.18
CA ASN A 8 2.62 22.90 26.38
C ASN A 8 3.83 22.02 26.01
N ALA A 9 4.97 22.28 26.66
CA ALA A 9 6.24 21.60 26.42
C ALA A 9 6.36 20.28 27.22
N ASN A 10 7.44 19.53 26.98
CA ASN A 10 7.85 18.35 27.76
C ASN A 10 6.83 17.21 27.84
N GLN A 11 6.14 16.91 26.74
CA GLN A 11 5.19 15.77 26.66
C GLN A 11 5.81 14.54 25.99
N GLN A 12 5.33 13.36 26.40
CA GLN A 12 5.75 12.04 25.90
C GLN A 12 4.93 11.60 24.68
N GLU A 13 5.59 10.86 23.78
CA GLU A 13 4.97 10.27 22.58
C GLU A 13 3.95 9.19 22.92
N ASN A 14 2.86 9.11 22.15
CA ASN A 14 1.72 8.22 22.39
C ASN A 14 1.03 8.41 23.75
N SER A 15 0.99 9.64 24.25
CA SER A 15 0.31 10.00 25.49
C SER A 15 -0.71 11.12 25.29
N TYR A 16 -1.60 11.32 26.26
CA TYR A 16 -2.53 12.45 26.27
C TYR A 16 -1.87 13.69 26.89
N CYS A 17 -2.13 14.85 26.29
CA CYS A 17 -1.70 16.12 26.84
C CYS A 17 -2.27 16.34 28.25
N ARG A 18 -1.40 16.58 29.22
CA ARG A 18 -1.81 16.83 30.62
C ARG A 18 -2.63 18.11 30.83
N ASN A 19 -2.58 19.04 29.87
CA ASN A 19 -3.28 20.32 29.98
C ASN A 19 -4.61 20.33 29.22
N CYS A 20 -4.64 19.83 27.98
CA CYS A 20 -5.81 19.93 27.10
C CYS A 20 -6.45 18.57 26.73
N GLY A 21 -5.91 17.45 27.25
CA GLY A 21 -6.45 16.11 27.04
C GLY A 21 -6.39 15.58 25.61
N THR A 22 -5.71 16.27 24.68
CA THR A 22 -5.58 15.81 23.29
C THR A 22 -4.54 14.69 23.20
N PHE A 23 -4.79 13.66 22.40
CA PHE A 23 -3.83 12.58 22.17
C PHE A 23 -2.67 13.07 21.28
N LEU A 24 -1.43 12.81 21.68
CA LEU A 24 -0.23 13.15 20.91
C LEU A 24 0.33 11.89 20.25
N PRO A 25 0.06 11.69 18.95
CA PRO A 25 0.62 10.56 18.23
C PRO A 25 2.14 10.71 18.07
N ASP A 26 2.82 9.59 17.99
CA ASP A 26 4.23 9.53 17.63
C ASP A 26 4.41 9.83 16.14
N PHE A 27 4.78 11.08 15.83
CA PHE A 27 5.00 11.54 14.46
C PHE A 27 6.21 10.86 13.81
N ASN A 28 7.18 10.38 14.57
CA ASN A 28 8.36 9.67 14.06
C ASN A 28 7.99 8.26 13.55
N LYS A 29 6.98 7.62 14.15
CA LYS A 29 6.46 6.33 13.67
C LYS A 29 5.51 6.44 12.47
N ILE A 30 4.77 7.54 12.36
CA ILE A 30 3.85 7.76 11.23
C ILE A 30 4.63 7.92 9.92
N ALA A 31 5.77 8.62 9.95
CA ALA A 31 6.64 8.80 8.78
C ALA A 31 7.26 7.50 8.25
N LYS A 32 7.37 6.46 9.07
CA LYS A 32 8.00 5.17 8.68
C LYS A 32 7.04 4.16 8.04
N ARG A 33 5.75 4.48 7.87
CA ARG A 33 4.73 3.49 7.49
C ARG A 33 4.01 3.78 6.17
N GLU A 34 4.67 4.45 5.23
CA GLU A 34 4.21 4.48 3.84
C GLU A 34 4.97 3.43 3.04
N THR A 35 4.64 2.15 3.24
CA THR A 35 4.96 1.16 2.20
C THR A 35 4.19 1.60 0.96
N THR A 36 4.89 2.01 -0.09
CA THR A 36 4.23 2.47 -1.30
C THR A 36 3.31 1.35 -1.83
N PRO A 37 2.15 1.68 -2.42
CA PRO A 37 1.24 0.67 -2.97
C PRO A 37 1.96 -0.24 -3.98
N GLU A 38 3.00 0.28 -4.64
CA GLU A 38 3.87 -0.49 -5.54
C GLU A 38 4.68 -1.58 -4.83
N GLN A 39 5.26 -1.28 -3.66
CA GLN A 39 5.98 -2.27 -2.84
C GLN A 39 5.04 -3.37 -2.33
N GLN A 40 3.81 -3.04 -1.94
CA GLN A 40 2.84 -4.05 -1.51
C GLN A 40 2.45 -5.00 -2.66
N ILE A 41 2.32 -4.47 -3.89
CA ILE A 41 2.02 -5.27 -5.07
C ILE A 41 3.19 -6.19 -5.44
N THR A 42 4.45 -5.73 -5.33
CA THR A 42 5.62 -6.57 -5.64
C THR A 42 5.80 -7.69 -4.61
N ILE A 43 5.66 -7.41 -3.31
CA ILE A 43 5.77 -8.42 -2.24
C ILE A 43 4.66 -9.47 -2.37
N SER A 44 3.43 -9.06 -2.69
CA SER A 44 2.33 -9.99 -2.90
C SER A 44 2.56 -10.86 -4.14
N ALA A 45 3.11 -10.29 -5.21
CA ALA A 45 3.41 -11.04 -6.43
C ALA A 45 4.51 -12.09 -6.20
N THR A 46 5.57 -11.77 -5.44
CA THR A 46 6.66 -12.71 -5.15
C THR A 46 6.17 -13.86 -4.27
N PHE A 47 5.34 -13.59 -3.26
CA PHE A 47 4.76 -14.65 -2.43
C PHE A 47 3.88 -15.61 -3.25
N ASN A 48 3.00 -15.08 -4.12
CA ASN A 48 2.17 -15.91 -4.99
C ASN A 48 3.02 -16.76 -5.95
N PHE A 49 4.08 -16.19 -6.53
CA PHE A 49 5.01 -16.93 -7.40
C PHE A 49 5.73 -18.08 -6.66
N LEU A 50 6.25 -17.81 -5.46
CA LEU A 50 6.92 -18.82 -4.65
C LEU A 50 5.95 -19.95 -4.27
N SER A 51 4.72 -19.60 -3.87
CA SER A 51 3.68 -20.58 -3.55
C SER A 51 3.31 -21.45 -4.75
N ALA A 52 3.24 -20.87 -5.95
CA ALA A 52 2.95 -21.58 -7.19
C ALA A 52 4.07 -22.58 -7.55
N LEU A 53 5.34 -22.19 -7.39
CA LEU A 53 6.47 -23.08 -7.61
C LEU A 53 6.46 -24.28 -6.66
N ILE A 54 6.21 -24.05 -5.37
CA ILE A 54 6.14 -25.12 -4.37
C ILE A 54 5.01 -26.10 -4.71
N SER A 55 3.82 -25.58 -5.05
CA SER A 55 2.67 -26.41 -5.45
C SER A 55 2.98 -27.24 -6.70
N LEU A 56 3.65 -26.66 -7.69
CA LEU A 56 4.02 -27.34 -8.93
C LEU A 56 5.06 -28.43 -8.68
N ILE A 57 6.10 -28.15 -7.89
CA ILE A 57 7.12 -29.14 -7.51
C ILE A 57 6.48 -30.33 -6.79
N LEU A 58 5.60 -30.05 -5.82
CA LEU A 58 4.90 -31.10 -5.08
C LEU A 58 4.00 -31.95 -5.98
N THR A 59 3.29 -31.31 -6.91
CA THR A 59 2.46 -32.00 -7.91
C THR A 59 3.30 -32.93 -8.78
N ILE A 60 4.44 -32.44 -9.30
CA ILE A 60 5.34 -33.23 -10.14
C ILE A 60 5.91 -34.41 -9.36
N LEU A 61 6.36 -34.18 -8.12
CA LEU A 61 6.87 -35.25 -7.26
C LEU A 61 5.82 -36.33 -7.04
N LEU A 62 4.59 -35.95 -6.67
CA LEU A 62 3.51 -36.91 -6.47
C LEU A 62 3.19 -37.67 -7.76
N HIS A 63 3.19 -36.98 -8.90
CA HIS A 63 2.93 -37.62 -10.18
C HIS A 63 4.02 -38.62 -10.56
N ILE A 64 5.30 -38.28 -10.39
CA ILE A 64 6.41 -39.18 -10.70
C ILE A 64 6.43 -40.40 -9.77
N PHE A 65 6.17 -40.21 -8.47
CA PHE A 65 6.30 -41.28 -7.48
C PHE A 65 5.13 -42.27 -7.47
N TYR A 66 3.92 -41.81 -7.83
CA TYR A 66 2.69 -42.58 -7.64
C TYR A 66 1.98 -42.97 -8.93
N THR A 67 2.30 -42.36 -10.08
CA THR A 67 1.69 -42.78 -11.36
C THR A 67 2.25 -44.13 -11.78
N GLY A 68 1.39 -45.13 -11.89
CA GLY A 68 1.76 -46.49 -12.33
C GLY A 68 2.09 -47.48 -11.20
N LYS A 69 1.99 -47.08 -9.92
CA LYS A 69 2.06 -48.04 -8.80
C LYS A 69 0.69 -48.63 -8.49
N GLU A 70 0.61 -49.97 -8.52
CA GLU A 70 -0.52 -50.72 -8.03
C GLU A 70 -0.65 -50.54 -6.50
N GLY A 71 -1.86 -50.30 -6.00
CA GLY A 71 -2.12 -50.03 -4.57
C GLY A 71 -2.08 -48.56 -4.14
N THR A 72 -1.99 -47.62 -5.08
CA THR A 72 -2.02 -46.19 -4.77
C THR A 72 -3.43 -45.75 -4.29
N PRO A 73 -3.58 -45.16 -3.10
CA PRO A 73 -4.87 -44.71 -2.61
C PRO A 73 -5.44 -43.56 -3.46
N ILE A 74 -6.75 -43.57 -3.70
CA ILE A 74 -7.49 -42.57 -4.50
C ILE A 74 -7.20 -41.13 -4.05
N ILE A 75 -6.96 -40.94 -2.76
CA ILE A 75 -6.71 -39.63 -2.16
C ILE A 75 -5.52 -38.91 -2.80
N ILE A 76 -4.51 -39.64 -3.30
CA ILE A 76 -3.33 -39.04 -3.94
C ILE A 76 -3.71 -38.36 -5.26
N TYR A 77 -4.59 -38.97 -6.05
CA TYR A 77 -5.10 -38.36 -7.28
C TYR A 77 -5.95 -37.11 -7.01
N VAL A 78 -6.74 -37.13 -5.93
CA VAL A 78 -7.52 -35.96 -5.48
C VAL A 78 -6.58 -34.83 -5.08
N VAL A 79 -5.50 -35.12 -4.35
CA VAL A 79 -4.48 -34.13 -3.96
C VAL A 79 -3.78 -33.56 -5.19
N ILE A 80 -3.38 -34.38 -6.16
CA ILE A 80 -2.79 -33.91 -7.42
C ILE A 80 -3.75 -32.97 -8.16
N GLY A 81 -5.04 -33.33 -8.26
CA GLY A 81 -6.07 -32.48 -8.85
C GLY A 81 -6.24 -31.15 -8.11
N PHE A 82 -6.22 -31.17 -6.78
CA PHE A 82 -6.32 -29.96 -5.98
C PHE A 82 -5.09 -29.04 -6.13
N LEU A 83 -3.88 -29.60 -6.14
CA LEU A 83 -2.65 -28.81 -6.30
C LEU A 83 -2.53 -28.18 -7.69
N THR A 84 -2.98 -28.88 -8.73
CA THR A 84 -3.05 -28.31 -10.09
C THR A 84 -4.06 -27.17 -10.17
N ALA A 85 -5.25 -27.31 -9.59
CA ALA A 85 -6.23 -26.22 -9.51
C ALA A 85 -5.68 -24.99 -8.78
N ASN A 86 -4.96 -25.19 -7.67
CA ASN A 86 -4.30 -24.10 -6.94
C ASN A 86 -3.23 -23.41 -7.79
N PHE A 87 -2.44 -24.17 -8.55
CA PHE A 87 -1.45 -23.61 -9.45
C PHE A 87 -2.10 -22.69 -10.51
N PHE A 88 -3.18 -23.13 -11.14
CA PHE A 88 -3.92 -22.31 -12.11
C PHE A 88 -4.52 -21.05 -11.47
N TRP A 89 -5.06 -21.16 -10.26
CA TRP A 89 -5.56 -20.01 -9.51
C TRP A 89 -4.45 -18.97 -9.25
N GLN A 90 -3.28 -19.43 -8.80
CA GLN A 90 -2.13 -18.56 -8.56
C GLN A 90 -1.61 -17.92 -9.85
N ALA A 91 -1.56 -18.68 -10.95
CA ALA A 91 -1.18 -18.15 -12.26
C ALA A 91 -2.15 -17.05 -12.73
N GLN A 92 -3.46 -17.24 -12.54
CA GLN A 92 -4.47 -16.24 -12.86
C GLN A 92 -4.33 -14.98 -11.98
N ALA A 93 -4.10 -15.13 -10.68
CA ALA A 93 -3.86 -14.01 -9.77
C ALA A 93 -2.59 -13.21 -10.15
N TYR A 94 -1.51 -13.92 -10.49
CA TYR A 94 -0.27 -13.32 -10.97
C TYR A 94 -0.49 -12.56 -12.29
N TRP A 95 -1.23 -13.14 -13.24
CA TRP A 95 -1.56 -12.48 -14.50
C TRP A 95 -2.36 -11.19 -14.29
N ARG A 96 -3.38 -11.21 -13.41
CA ARG A 96 -4.13 -10.00 -13.04
C ARG A 96 -3.21 -8.93 -12.46
N THR A 97 -2.28 -9.34 -11.60
CA THR A 97 -1.28 -8.44 -11.00
C THR A 97 -0.37 -7.81 -12.06
N LEU A 98 0.03 -8.56 -13.08
CA LEU A 98 0.79 -8.03 -14.22
C LEU A 98 -0.03 -7.03 -15.05
N GLN A 99 -1.31 -7.30 -15.28
CA GLN A 99 -2.18 -6.36 -16.00
C GLN A 99 -2.34 -5.04 -15.23
N LEU A 100 -2.53 -5.10 -13.91
CA LEU A 100 -2.54 -3.92 -13.04
C LEU A 100 -1.25 -3.10 -13.16
N LYS A 101 -0.09 -3.77 -13.19
CA LYS A 101 1.21 -3.10 -13.39
C LYS A 101 1.33 -2.39 -14.74
N LYS A 102 0.69 -2.89 -15.81
CA LYS A 102 0.70 -2.20 -17.10
C LYS A 102 -0.11 -0.90 -17.10
N HIS A 103 -1.16 -0.83 -16.26
CA HIS A 103 -2.03 0.35 -16.16
C HIS A 103 -1.56 1.36 -15.12
N LEU A 104 -0.64 0.99 -14.23
CA LEU A 104 0.01 1.93 -13.33
C LEU A 104 1.05 2.74 -14.12
N PRO A 105 0.88 4.07 -14.28
CA PRO A 105 1.90 4.89 -14.91
C PRO A 105 3.16 4.76 -14.06
N LYS A 106 4.21 4.18 -14.64
CA LYS A 106 5.53 4.04 -14.04
C LYS A 106 5.96 5.42 -13.53
N ARG A 107 5.80 5.69 -12.23
CA ARG A 107 6.20 6.94 -11.60
C ARG A 107 7.73 6.94 -11.48
N ARG A 108 8.39 6.99 -12.63
CA ARG A 108 9.84 6.99 -12.81
C ARG A 108 10.52 8.26 -12.27
N ILE A 109 9.75 9.12 -11.60
CA ILE A 109 10.17 10.44 -11.16
C ILE A 109 10.62 10.42 -9.69
N GLU A 110 10.14 9.50 -8.84
CA GLU A 110 10.44 9.58 -7.40
C GLU A 110 11.86 9.13 -7.04
N THR A 111 12.44 8.08 -7.66
CA THR A 111 13.77 7.61 -7.23
C THR A 111 14.91 8.58 -7.61
N GLU A 112 14.79 9.31 -8.73
CA GLU A 112 15.81 10.29 -9.16
C GLU A 112 15.60 11.68 -8.54
N VAL A 113 14.38 11.99 -8.10
CA VAL A 113 14.04 13.25 -7.42
C VAL A 113 14.24 13.13 -5.91
N GLU A 114 13.99 11.97 -5.29
CA GLU A 114 14.18 11.74 -3.85
C GLU A 114 15.67 11.75 -3.47
N GLU A 115 16.56 11.17 -4.29
CA GLU A 115 18.02 11.26 -4.09
C GLU A 115 18.51 12.72 -4.18
N LYS A 116 18.01 13.49 -5.16
CA LYS A 116 18.35 14.93 -5.31
C LYS A 116 17.72 15.82 -4.23
N ILE A 117 16.53 15.49 -3.73
CA ILE A 117 15.86 16.27 -2.67
C ILE A 117 16.50 16.00 -1.31
N ILE A 118 16.89 14.75 -1.00
CA ILE A 118 17.53 14.42 0.27
C ILE A 118 18.92 15.08 0.39
N ASP A 119 19.70 15.10 -0.70
CA ASP A 119 21.00 15.78 -0.74
C ASP A 119 20.86 17.31 -0.63
N SER A 120 19.79 17.91 -1.17
CA SER A 120 19.54 19.35 -1.03
C SER A 120 18.95 19.74 0.34
N ALA A 121 18.18 18.87 0.98
CA ALA A 121 17.58 19.10 2.30
C ALA A 121 18.62 19.16 3.43
N PHE A 122 19.77 18.47 3.29
CA PHE A 122 20.84 18.52 4.29
C PHE A 122 21.58 19.89 4.32
N SER A 123 21.38 20.73 3.29
CA SER A 123 22.11 21.99 3.14
C SER A 123 21.34 23.27 3.52
N THR A 124 20.09 23.16 3.98
CA THR A 124 19.27 24.35 4.28
C THR A 124 18.92 24.45 5.76
N ASP A 125 19.93 24.74 6.57
CA ASP A 125 19.81 25.17 7.98
C ASP A 125 19.32 26.64 8.08
N LYS A 126 18.43 27.06 7.17
CA LYS A 126 17.82 28.40 7.19
C LYS A 126 16.43 28.30 7.81
N VAL A 127 16.28 29.01 8.93
CA VAL A 127 15.00 29.31 9.57
C VAL A 127 14.02 29.82 8.50
N LEU A 128 12.88 29.14 8.36
CA LEU A 128 11.82 29.50 7.44
C LEU A 128 11.36 30.94 7.72
N PRO A 129 11.19 31.79 6.69
CA PRO A 129 10.62 33.12 6.89
C PRO A 129 9.19 33.00 7.44
N GLN A 130 8.83 33.97 8.28
CA GLN A 130 7.51 34.08 8.89
C GLN A 130 6.43 34.07 7.80
N ALA A 131 5.39 33.26 7.96
CA ALA A 131 4.34 33.09 6.96
C ALA A 131 3.71 34.45 6.61
N ASP A 132 3.74 34.80 5.32
CA ASP A 132 3.16 36.03 4.80
C ASP A 132 1.68 35.80 4.47
N PHE A 133 0.80 36.39 5.27
CA PHE A 133 -0.65 36.29 5.13
C PHE A 133 -1.25 37.41 4.28
N SER A 134 -0.43 38.23 3.62
CA SER A 134 -0.90 39.37 2.80
C SER A 134 -1.79 38.96 1.62
N ASN A 135 -1.73 37.71 1.16
CA ASN A 135 -2.55 37.16 0.07
C ASN A 135 -3.57 36.10 0.52
N PHE A 136 -4.03 36.17 1.77
CA PHE A 136 -5.06 35.25 2.24
C PHE A 136 -6.43 35.61 1.65
N VAL A 137 -6.84 34.88 0.61
CA VAL A 137 -8.20 34.99 0.05
C VAL A 137 -9.16 34.23 0.98
N PRO A 138 -10.23 34.87 1.48
CA PRO A 138 -11.19 34.18 2.33
C PRO A 138 -11.87 33.03 1.57
N PRO A 139 -12.18 31.92 2.25
CA PRO A 139 -12.87 30.79 1.64
C PRO A 139 -14.34 31.15 1.41
N SER A 140 -14.66 31.87 0.33
CA SER A 140 -16.02 32.20 -0.09
C SER A 140 -16.47 31.46 -1.35
N VAL A 141 -15.79 30.37 -1.72
CA VAL A 141 -16.18 29.54 -2.88
C VAL A 141 -16.48 28.12 -2.42
N VAL A 142 -17.60 27.92 -1.74
CA VAL A 142 -18.09 26.56 -1.38
C VAL A 142 -19.57 26.32 -1.73
N GLU A 143 -20.36 27.33 -2.13
CA GLU A 143 -21.82 27.14 -2.15
C GLU A 143 -22.46 26.87 -3.52
N ASP A 144 -21.80 27.14 -4.66
CA ASP A 144 -22.49 27.08 -5.97
C ASP A 144 -22.14 25.88 -6.89
N THR A 145 -21.15 25.05 -6.57
CA THR A 145 -20.78 23.92 -7.47
C THR A 145 -21.63 22.66 -7.31
N THR A 146 -22.51 22.58 -6.31
CA THR A 146 -23.35 21.38 -6.06
C THR A 146 -24.74 21.41 -6.72
N LYS A 147 -25.13 22.51 -7.37
CA LYS A 147 -26.50 22.68 -7.88
C LYS A 147 -26.83 21.81 -9.10
N HIS A 148 -25.84 21.37 -9.88
CA HIS A 148 -26.07 20.63 -11.13
C HIS A 148 -26.15 19.10 -11.00
N LEU A 149 -25.91 18.52 -9.82
CA LEU A 149 -25.98 17.06 -9.62
C LEU A 149 -27.40 16.52 -9.39
N LYS A 150 -28.35 17.36 -8.93
CA LYS A 150 -29.74 16.91 -8.68
C LYS A 150 -30.57 16.67 -9.94
N GLN A 151 -30.16 17.20 -11.10
CA GLN A 151 -30.98 17.15 -12.31
C GLN A 151 -30.83 15.82 -13.09
N LYS A 152 -29.74 15.06 -12.88
CA LYS A 152 -29.47 13.82 -13.64
C LYS A 152 -30.04 12.54 -13.02
N ILE A 153 -30.69 12.62 -11.85
CA ILE A 153 -31.26 11.45 -11.14
C ILE A 153 -32.77 11.29 -11.45
N LYS A 154 -33.39 12.19 -12.25
CA LYS A 154 -34.86 12.23 -12.46
C LYS A 154 -35.36 11.90 -13.89
N SER A 155 -34.56 11.23 -14.70
CA SER A 155 -34.99 10.57 -15.94
C SER A 155 -34.21 9.25 -16.01
N SER A 156 -34.78 8.09 -15.63
CA SER A 156 -35.84 7.35 -16.32
C SER A 156 -35.64 7.28 -17.82
#